data_AF-A0AA35WK96-F1
#
_entry.id   AF-A0AA35WK96-F1
#
_cell.length_a   1.000
_cell.length_b   1.000
_cell.length_c   1.000
_cell.angle_alpha   90.00
_cell.angle_beta   90.00
_cell.angle_gamma   90.00
#
_symmetry.space_group_name_H-M   'P 1'
#
loop_
_entity.id
_entity.type
_entity.pdbx_description
1 polymer ?
#
loop_
_entity_poly.entity_id
_entity_poly.type
_entity_poly.pdbx_seq_one_letter_code
_entity_poly.pdbx_strand_id
1 'polypeptide(L)'
;GGKSAGFCTQLTRLFGVDQQHQIMAPIPIKRVVSVSSEDESNPATNLLQGCSGRKWLTRQEEKARRAEVVVELSKRARINSLELGNFGSAFIEVHVSAAASESSTTEWLTLLPSCMLMTVPDSRAGRNKTSSIVCSRDRFSATTAGLKWSFLKIICRQPYNLTSQFGLQHVTFYSDTPSTPLTPSPSPSLLSHPDPSHSPKDTPDYANRHRLPSLPSSATPCKPGDPHSSRPLTGREISSNPWGTPTPARSSLVSRGSRVFSEML
;
A
#
# COMPACT_ATOMS: atom_id res chain seq x y z
N GLY A 1 19.75 -19.71 5.53
CA GLY A 1 18.42 -19.76 4.91
C GLY A 1 17.44 -20.36 5.89
N GLY A 2 16.21 -19.84 5.92
CA GLY A 2 15.06 -20.59 6.42
C GLY A 2 14.35 -20.02 7.66
N LYS A 3 13.22 -19.35 7.38
CA LYS A 3 11.95 -19.34 8.13
C LYS A 3 11.83 -18.35 9.32
N SER A 4 11.32 -17.16 9.00
CA SER A 4 10.52 -16.34 9.92
C SER A 4 9.18 -16.04 9.25
N ALA A 5 8.18 -16.87 9.54
CA ALA A 5 6.78 -16.68 9.18
C ALA A 5 5.96 -17.43 10.24
N GLY A 6 5.58 -16.74 11.32
CA GLY A 6 4.90 -17.40 12.43
C GLY A 6 4.34 -16.51 13.52
N PHE A 7 4.07 -15.22 13.26
CA PHE A 7 3.57 -14.30 14.29
C PHE A 7 2.21 -13.65 13.99
N CYS A 8 1.45 -14.13 12.99
CA CYS A 8 0.15 -13.53 12.63
C CYS A 8 -1.07 -14.42 12.97
N THR A 9 -0.96 -15.39 13.90
CA THR A 9 -2.12 -16.27 14.19
C THR A 9 -2.26 -16.70 15.65
N GLN A 10 -1.83 -15.86 16.60
CA GLN A 10 -2.16 -16.08 18.01
C GLN A 10 -2.42 -14.75 18.72
N LEU A 11 -3.65 -14.26 18.63
CA LEU A 11 -4.23 -13.35 19.63
C LEU A 11 -5.76 -13.38 19.54
N THR A 12 -6.31 -14.59 19.57
CA THR A 12 -7.74 -14.82 19.78
C THR A 12 -7.91 -15.73 20.98
N ARG A 13 -7.81 -15.15 22.18
CA ARG A 13 -8.47 -15.67 23.39
C ARG A 13 -8.32 -14.66 24.52
N LEU A 14 -9.40 -14.52 25.29
CA LEU A 14 -9.56 -13.79 26.55
C LEU A 14 -10.12 -12.37 26.47
N PHE A 15 -11.34 -12.22 25.92
CA PHE A 15 -12.34 -11.31 26.51
C PHE A 15 -13.73 -11.92 26.30
N GLY A 16 -14.41 -12.26 27.40
CA GLY A 16 -15.80 -12.69 27.39
C GLY A 16 -16.70 -11.46 27.43
N VAL A 17 -17.41 -11.20 26.32
CA VAL A 17 -18.67 -10.44 26.24
C VAL A 17 -19.41 -10.96 25.01
N ASP A 18 -20.67 -11.37 25.20
CA ASP A 18 -21.60 -11.87 24.19
C ASP A 18 -21.93 -10.83 23.11
N GLN A 19 -21.08 -10.74 22.08
CA GLN A 19 -21.53 -10.39 20.73
C GLN A 19 -20.98 -11.44 19.77
N GLN A 20 -21.86 -12.07 19.01
CA GLN A 20 -21.49 -12.77 17.79
C GLN A 20 -20.75 -11.78 16.89
N HIS A 21 -19.40 -11.77 16.97
CA HIS A 21 -18.56 -11.30 15.89
C HIS A 21 -18.77 -12.31 14.75
N GLN A 22 -19.83 -12.09 14.00
CA GLN A 22 -20.01 -12.70 12.69
C GLN A 22 -18.74 -12.31 11.91
N ILE A 23 -17.88 -13.29 11.65
CA ILE A 23 -16.66 -13.08 10.87
C ILE A 23 -17.16 -12.58 9.51
N MET A 24 -16.90 -11.32 9.21
CA MET A 24 -17.33 -10.69 7.97
C MET A 24 -16.33 -10.97 6.86
N ALA A 25 -16.83 -11.18 5.64
CA ALA A 25 -15.96 -11.51 4.53
C ALA A 25 -15.07 -10.30 4.16
N PRO A 26 -13.73 -10.45 4.17
CA PRO A 26 -12.83 -9.41 3.70
C PRO A 26 -13.07 -9.16 2.21
N ILE A 27 -12.93 -7.90 1.78
CA ILE A 27 -13.08 -7.47 0.40
C ILE A 27 -11.68 -7.25 -0.16
N PRO A 28 -11.20 -8.13 -1.07
CA PRO A 28 -9.87 -7.97 -1.66
C PRO A 28 -9.76 -6.67 -2.44
N ILE A 29 -8.59 -6.04 -2.36
CA ILE A 29 -8.22 -4.90 -3.20
C ILE A 29 -7.71 -5.45 -4.54
N LYS A 30 -8.28 -4.97 -5.64
CA LYS A 30 -7.92 -5.38 -7.00
C LYS A 30 -6.61 -4.73 -7.46
N ARG A 31 -6.50 -3.41 -7.27
CA ARG A 31 -5.30 -2.65 -7.65
C ARG A 31 -5.24 -1.31 -6.92
N VAL A 32 -4.04 -0.73 -6.90
CA VAL A 32 -3.84 0.70 -6.64
C VAL A 32 -4.18 1.45 -7.92
N VAL A 33 -5.03 2.47 -7.81
CA VAL A 33 -5.42 3.34 -8.91
C VAL A 33 -4.47 4.51 -9.00
N SER A 34 -4.20 5.18 -7.87
CA SER A 34 -3.29 6.32 -7.80
C SER A 34 -2.68 6.44 -6.41
N VAL A 35 -1.52 7.11 -6.33
CA VAL A 35 -0.81 7.38 -5.09
C VAL A 35 -0.14 8.75 -5.19
N SER A 36 -0.25 9.56 -4.14
CA SER A 36 0.33 10.91 -4.15
C SER A 36 1.81 10.93 -3.75
N SER A 37 2.24 9.97 -2.93
CA SER A 37 3.61 9.82 -2.45
C SER A 37 3.86 8.36 -2.08
N GLU A 38 4.98 7.81 -2.54
CA GLU A 38 5.41 6.47 -2.14
C GLU A 38 6.93 6.33 -2.11
N ASP A 39 7.38 5.49 -1.19
CA ASP A 39 8.74 5.01 -1.05
C ASP A 39 9.01 3.82 -1.97
N GLU A 40 10.23 3.73 -2.51
CA GLU A 40 10.61 2.68 -3.45
C GLU A 40 10.61 1.28 -2.83
N SER A 41 10.94 1.18 -1.53
CA SER A 41 10.93 -0.09 -0.79
C SER A 41 9.58 -0.38 -0.15
N ASN A 42 8.76 0.64 0.06
CA ASN A 42 7.45 0.56 0.70
C ASN A 42 6.35 1.20 -0.18
N PRO A 43 6.13 0.68 -1.41
CA PRO A 43 5.15 1.24 -2.34
C PRO A 43 3.71 0.96 -1.93
N ALA A 44 2.77 1.70 -2.49
CA ALA A 44 1.33 1.53 -2.21
C ALA A 44 0.81 0.14 -2.61
N THR A 45 1.45 -0.52 -3.58
CA THR A 45 1.10 -1.88 -4.02
C THR A 45 1.25 -2.93 -2.92
N ASN A 46 2.00 -2.65 -1.85
CA ASN A 46 2.07 -3.53 -0.67
C ASN A 46 0.72 -3.68 0.05
N LEU A 47 -0.19 -2.70 -0.08
CA LEU A 47 -1.52 -2.76 0.53
C LEU A 47 -2.43 -3.84 -0.11
N LEU A 48 -2.10 -4.32 -1.32
CA LEU A 48 -2.87 -5.37 -1.99
C LEU A 48 -2.83 -6.71 -1.26
N GLN A 49 -1.78 -6.96 -0.49
CA GLN A 49 -1.52 -8.24 0.17
C GLN A 49 -2.00 -8.30 1.63
N GLY A 50 -2.90 -7.39 2.06
CA GLY A 50 -3.41 -7.35 3.43
C GLY A 50 -2.30 -7.28 4.48
N CYS A 51 -2.47 -7.96 5.61
CA CYS A 51 -1.51 -8.02 6.72
C CYS A 51 -0.24 -8.87 6.41
N SER A 52 0.47 -8.54 5.32
CA SER A 52 1.70 -9.22 4.89
C SER A 52 2.97 -8.80 5.65
N GLY A 53 2.85 -7.81 6.54
CA GLY A 53 3.98 -7.15 7.21
C GLY A 53 4.70 -6.10 6.34
N ARG A 54 4.32 -5.96 5.08
CA ARG A 54 4.79 -4.91 4.17
C ARG A 54 3.95 -3.66 4.32
N LYS A 55 4.56 -2.49 4.15
CA LYS A 55 3.96 -1.18 4.42
C LYS A 55 3.84 -0.36 3.14
N TRP A 56 2.96 0.62 3.18
CA TRP A 56 3.02 1.78 2.29
C TRP A 56 3.52 2.98 3.09
N LEU A 57 4.58 3.62 2.61
CA LEU A 57 5.16 4.82 3.22
C LEU A 57 5.30 5.94 2.20
N THR A 58 5.25 7.18 2.64
CA THR A 58 5.63 8.35 1.83
C THR A 58 7.08 8.28 1.40
N ARG A 59 7.43 8.94 0.29
CA ARG A 59 8.82 9.08 -0.16
C ARG A 59 9.70 9.69 0.93
N GLN A 60 10.89 9.12 1.17
CA GLN A 60 11.76 9.52 2.28
C GLN A 60 12.22 10.99 2.21
N GLU A 61 12.50 11.48 1.01
CA GLU A 61 13.00 12.84 0.76
C GLU A 61 11.87 13.88 0.78
N GLU A 62 10.62 13.43 0.73
CA GLU A 62 9.46 14.30 0.71
C GLU A 62 9.06 14.66 2.15
N LYS A 63 9.06 15.95 2.48
CA LYS A 63 8.51 16.47 3.75
C LYS A 63 6.99 16.54 3.70
N ALA A 64 6.36 15.44 3.29
CA ALA A 64 4.93 15.33 3.08
C ALA A 64 4.19 15.59 4.40
N ARG A 65 3.09 16.34 4.32
CA ARG A 65 2.14 16.50 5.44
C ARG A 65 0.93 15.60 5.30
N ARG A 66 0.69 15.16 4.08
CA ARG A 66 -0.50 14.43 3.64
C ARG A 66 -0.09 13.50 2.51
N ALA A 67 -0.58 12.29 2.55
CA ALA A 67 -0.42 11.32 1.48
C ALA A 67 -1.75 10.61 1.23
N GLU A 68 -1.99 10.29 -0.04
CA GLU A 68 -3.22 9.66 -0.49
C GLU A 68 -2.91 8.43 -1.32
N VAL A 69 -3.72 7.40 -1.13
CA VAL A 69 -3.77 6.24 -2.01
C VAL A 69 -5.21 5.99 -2.40
N VAL A 70 -5.45 5.79 -3.69
CA VAL A 70 -6.74 5.36 -4.21
C VAL A 70 -6.64 3.90 -4.61
N VAL A 71 -7.57 3.08 -4.13
CA VAL A 71 -7.64 1.65 -4.40
C VAL A 71 -8.97 1.27 -5.02
N GLU A 72 -8.94 0.29 -5.92
CA GLU A 72 -10.13 -0.35 -6.50
C GLU A 72 -10.41 -1.66 -5.78
N LEU A 73 -11.63 -1.87 -5.33
CA LEU A 73 -12.07 -3.16 -4.77
C LEU A 73 -12.28 -4.20 -5.87
N SER A 74 -12.04 -5.46 -5.55
CA SER A 74 -12.33 -6.61 -6.43
C SER A 74 -13.80 -6.72 -6.83
N LYS A 75 -14.71 -6.23 -5.99
CA LYS A 75 -16.14 -6.15 -6.24
C LYS A 75 -16.72 -4.88 -5.63
N ARG A 76 -17.75 -4.32 -6.28
CA ARG A 76 -18.54 -3.24 -5.69
C ARG A 76 -19.29 -3.78 -4.46
N ALA A 77 -19.02 -3.24 -3.28
CA ALA A 77 -19.54 -3.78 -2.01
C ALA A 77 -19.92 -2.68 -1.03
N ARG A 78 -20.84 -2.99 -0.11
CA ARG A 78 -21.08 -2.18 1.08
C ARG A 78 -19.98 -2.49 2.08
N ILE A 79 -19.41 -1.45 2.70
CA ILE A 79 -18.36 -1.59 3.72
C ILE A 79 -19.04 -1.61 5.08
N ASN A 80 -18.94 -2.71 5.82
CA ASN A 80 -19.48 -2.81 7.17
C ASN A 80 -18.47 -2.33 8.22
N SER A 81 -17.23 -2.73 8.06
CA SER A 81 -16.12 -2.28 8.89
C SER A 81 -14.83 -2.25 8.08
N LEU A 82 -13.83 -1.57 8.61
CA LEU A 82 -12.48 -1.55 8.07
C LEU A 82 -11.46 -1.59 9.21
N GLU A 83 -10.32 -2.19 8.93
CA GLU A 83 -9.18 -2.26 9.84
C GLU A 83 -8.00 -1.51 9.23
N LEU A 84 -7.40 -0.63 10.02
CA LEU A 84 -6.33 0.26 9.62
C LEU A 84 -5.13 0.05 10.53
N GLY A 85 -4.06 -0.51 9.98
CA GLY A 85 -2.77 -0.58 10.65
C GLY A 85 -1.97 0.68 10.35
N ASN A 86 -1.75 1.53 11.35
CA ASN A 86 -1.00 2.76 11.21
C ASN A 86 0.50 2.51 11.00
N PHE A 87 1.16 3.39 10.26
CA PHE A 87 2.59 3.62 10.42
C PHE A 87 2.87 5.12 10.47
N GLY A 88 2.86 5.71 11.67
CA GLY A 88 3.32 7.08 11.88
C GLY A 88 2.37 8.18 11.38
N SER A 89 1.15 7.87 10.93
CA SER A 89 0.14 8.86 10.58
C SER A 89 -0.55 9.37 11.85
N ALA A 90 -0.72 10.69 11.98
CA ALA A 90 -1.47 11.28 13.09
C ALA A 90 -2.97 11.15 12.89
N PHE A 91 -3.44 11.35 11.66
CA PHE A 91 -4.85 11.24 11.29
C PHE A 91 -5.03 10.41 10.04
N ILE A 92 -6.18 9.77 9.95
CA ILE A 92 -6.63 9.03 8.77
C ILE A 92 -8.08 9.37 8.41
N GLU A 93 -8.35 9.46 7.11
CA GLU A 93 -9.68 9.61 6.54
C GLU A 93 -9.86 8.59 5.40
N VAL A 94 -11.10 8.15 5.19
CA VAL A 94 -11.43 7.28 4.06
C VAL A 94 -12.62 7.87 3.30
N HIS A 95 -12.42 8.10 2.02
CA HIS A 95 -13.45 8.56 1.09
C HIS A 95 -13.78 7.44 0.10
N VAL A 96 -14.98 7.48 -0.45
CA VAL A 96 -15.52 6.47 -1.36
C VAL A 96 -16.04 7.10 -2.64
N SER A 97 -15.97 6.35 -3.72
CA SER A 97 -16.62 6.69 -4.99
C SER A 97 -17.13 5.44 -5.71
N ALA A 98 -18.19 5.62 -6.49
CA ALA A 98 -18.76 4.58 -7.33
C ALA A 98 -18.06 4.51 -8.71
N ALA A 99 -17.43 5.60 -9.15
CA ALA A 99 -16.82 5.73 -10.47
C ALA A 99 -15.29 5.77 -10.38
N ALA A 100 -14.66 5.23 -11.42
CA ALA A 100 -13.22 5.27 -11.59
C ALA A 100 -12.87 6.53 -12.36
N SER A 101 -12.27 7.55 -11.73
CA SER A 101 -11.55 8.55 -12.51
C SER A 101 -10.66 9.44 -11.63
N GLU A 102 -9.47 9.75 -12.15
CA GLU A 102 -8.63 10.86 -11.70
C GLU A 102 -9.08 12.21 -12.28
N SER A 103 -10.20 12.24 -13.01
CA SER A 103 -10.79 13.49 -13.50
C SER A 103 -11.31 14.34 -12.34
N SER A 104 -11.24 15.66 -12.53
CA SER A 104 -11.77 16.67 -11.61
C SER A 104 -13.27 16.53 -11.30
N THR A 105 -13.97 15.64 -12.01
CA THR A 105 -15.40 15.35 -11.85
C THR A 105 -15.71 14.17 -10.92
N THR A 106 -14.72 13.42 -10.43
CA THR A 106 -15.00 12.32 -9.49
C THR A 106 -15.43 12.87 -8.14
N GLU A 107 -16.69 12.62 -7.80
CA GLU A 107 -17.22 12.89 -6.48
C GLU A 107 -16.66 11.87 -5.46
N TRP A 108 -15.95 12.39 -4.46
CA TRP A 108 -15.42 11.63 -3.33
C TRP A 108 -16.22 11.94 -2.08
N LEU A 109 -16.99 10.96 -1.61
CA LEU A 109 -17.82 11.12 -0.42
C LEU A 109 -17.11 10.54 0.80
N THR A 110 -17.24 11.20 1.96
CA THR A 110 -16.61 10.71 3.19
C THR A 110 -17.29 9.43 3.67
N LEU A 111 -16.53 8.35 3.83
CA LEU A 111 -16.96 7.12 4.52
C LEU A 111 -16.55 7.17 5.98
N LEU A 112 -15.25 7.30 6.25
CA LEU A 112 -14.70 7.46 7.59
C LEU A 112 -14.21 8.90 7.75
N PRO A 113 -14.86 9.72 8.59
CA PRO A 113 -14.34 11.04 8.99
C PRO A 113 -12.97 10.93 9.65
N SER A 114 -12.30 12.07 9.83
CA SER A 114 -10.94 12.11 10.38
C SER A 114 -10.85 11.41 11.74
N CYS A 115 -10.00 10.38 11.82
CA CYS A 115 -9.73 9.64 13.03
C CYS A 115 -8.28 9.86 13.45
N MET A 116 -8.06 10.22 14.71
CA MET A 116 -6.73 10.36 15.29
C MET A 116 -6.14 8.97 15.62
N LEU A 117 -4.93 8.72 15.15
CA LEU A 117 -4.16 7.49 15.43
C LEU A 117 -2.91 7.76 16.27
N MET A 118 -2.44 9.01 16.30
CA MET A 118 -1.36 9.46 17.16
C MET A 118 -1.69 10.82 17.77
N THR A 119 -1.34 11.00 19.04
CA THR A 119 -1.41 12.30 19.69
C THR A 119 -0.32 13.24 19.16
N VAL A 120 -0.43 14.55 19.43
CA VAL A 120 0.63 15.52 19.07
C VAL A 120 1.96 15.18 19.74
N PRO A 121 2.03 14.86 21.06
CA PRO A 121 3.28 14.45 21.70
C PRO A 121 3.89 13.19 21.08
N ASP A 122 3.07 12.17 20.80
CA ASP A 122 3.56 10.92 20.20
C ASP A 122 4.08 11.12 18.77
N SER A 123 3.38 11.97 18.00
CA SER A 123 3.80 12.32 16.64
C SER A 123 5.16 13.02 16.64
N ARG A 124 5.34 14.04 17.48
CA ARG A 124 6.62 14.76 17.62
C ARG A 124 7.75 13.86 18.09
N ALA A 125 7.47 12.96 19.04
CA ALA A 125 8.46 12.04 19.59
C ALA A 125 8.68 10.78 18.72
N GLY A 126 7.85 10.54 17.70
CA GLY A 126 7.93 9.35 16.88
C GLY A 126 7.64 8.04 17.61
N ARG A 127 6.82 8.07 18.67
CA ARG A 127 6.41 6.89 19.47
C ARG A 127 5.03 6.39 19.03
N ASN A 128 4.68 5.15 19.35
CA ASN A 128 3.35 4.58 19.07
C ASN A 128 2.94 4.62 17.58
N LYS A 129 3.91 4.48 16.66
CA LYS A 129 3.67 4.58 15.21
C LYS A 129 2.79 3.46 14.65
N THR A 130 2.73 2.31 15.32
CA THR A 130 2.19 1.05 14.79
C THR A 130 0.85 0.63 15.41
N SER A 131 0.04 1.59 15.86
CA SER A 131 -1.31 1.32 16.35
C SER A 131 -2.22 0.80 15.23
N SER A 132 -3.18 -0.06 15.57
CA SER A 132 -4.22 -0.49 14.63
C SER A 132 -5.59 -0.22 15.23
N ILE A 133 -6.54 0.18 14.39
CA ILE A 133 -7.93 0.40 14.81
C ILE A 133 -8.89 -0.32 13.86
N VAL A 134 -9.98 -0.83 14.43
CA VAL A 134 -11.14 -1.28 13.66
C VAL A 134 -12.19 -0.19 13.73
N CYS A 135 -12.62 0.29 12.56
CA CYS A 135 -13.71 1.23 12.43
C CYS A 135 -14.92 0.50 11.89
N SER A 136 -15.99 0.45 12.68
CA SER A 136 -17.27 -0.15 12.31
C SER A 136 -18.27 0.93 11.89
N ARG A 137 -19.50 0.53 11.55
CA ARG A 137 -20.55 1.42 11.04
C ARG A 137 -20.89 2.62 11.92
N ASP A 138 -20.68 2.53 13.24
CA ASP A 138 -20.84 3.63 14.19
C ASP A 138 -19.88 4.80 13.94
N ARG A 139 -18.74 4.53 13.28
CA ARG A 139 -17.72 5.53 12.93
C ARG A 139 -17.90 6.04 11.50
N PHE A 140 -18.81 5.48 10.72
CA PHE A 140 -19.00 5.85 9.31
C PHE A 140 -20.06 6.95 9.15
N SER A 141 -19.94 7.71 8.06
CA SER A 141 -20.97 8.67 7.66
C SER A 141 -22.27 7.95 7.27
N ALA A 142 -23.40 8.40 7.82
CA ALA A 142 -24.71 7.82 7.56
C ALA A 142 -25.08 7.83 6.06
N THR A 143 -24.67 8.87 5.34
CA THR A 143 -24.96 9.05 3.90
C THR A 143 -24.26 8.00 3.02
N THR A 144 -23.09 7.49 3.44
CA THR A 144 -22.26 6.61 2.62
C THR A 144 -22.22 5.16 3.11
N ALA A 145 -22.41 4.92 4.41
CA ALA A 145 -22.32 3.60 5.03
C ALA A 145 -23.36 2.59 4.47
N GLY A 146 -24.50 3.08 3.98
CA GLY A 146 -25.56 2.26 3.39
C GLY A 146 -25.36 1.93 1.90
N LEU A 147 -24.35 2.50 1.23
CA LEU A 147 -24.20 2.37 -0.22
C LEU A 147 -23.09 1.38 -0.58
N LYS A 148 -23.04 0.98 -1.86
CA LYS A 148 -22.00 0.10 -2.38
C LYS A 148 -20.97 0.90 -3.17
N TRP A 149 -19.70 0.64 -2.91
CA TRP A 149 -18.58 1.41 -3.44
C TRP A 149 -17.59 0.52 -4.16
N SER A 150 -16.89 1.09 -5.14
CA SER A 150 -15.86 0.41 -5.93
C SER A 150 -14.47 0.98 -5.67
N PHE A 151 -14.39 2.26 -5.30
CA PHE A 151 -13.13 2.97 -5.10
C PHE A 151 -13.06 3.55 -3.69
N LEU A 152 -11.89 3.44 -3.06
CA LEU A 152 -11.61 4.03 -1.78
C LEU A 152 -10.35 4.88 -1.87
N LYS A 153 -10.44 6.10 -1.35
CA LYS A 153 -9.31 7.01 -1.19
C LYS A 153 -8.98 7.06 0.30
N ILE A 154 -7.80 6.58 0.66
CA ILE A 154 -7.29 6.62 2.02
C ILE A 154 -6.32 7.79 2.12
N ILE A 155 -6.55 8.68 3.08
CA ILE A 155 -5.79 9.91 3.28
C ILE A 155 -5.11 9.84 4.63
N CYS A 156 -3.78 9.79 4.61
CA CYS A 156 -2.94 9.83 5.79
C CYS A 156 -2.44 11.27 6.00
N ARG A 157 -2.44 11.77 7.25
CA ARG A 157 -1.85 13.07 7.59
C ARG A 157 -0.90 12.97 8.77
N GLN A 158 0.23 13.64 8.67
CA GLN A 158 1.21 13.78 9.75
C GLN A 158 1.73 15.22 9.80
N PRO A 159 0.95 16.17 10.36
CA PRO A 159 1.33 17.57 10.39
C PRO A 159 2.38 17.91 11.47
N TYR A 160 2.63 17.00 12.42
CA TYR A 160 3.44 17.29 13.60
C TYR A 160 4.88 16.74 13.51
N ASN A 161 5.18 15.91 12.50
CA ASN A 161 6.51 15.37 12.27
C ASN A 161 6.78 15.19 10.77
N LEU A 162 7.51 16.15 10.18
CA LEU A 162 7.82 16.18 8.74
C LEU A 162 9.14 15.49 8.40
N THR A 163 9.79 14.89 9.40
CA THR A 163 11.13 14.27 9.24
C THR A 163 11.05 12.77 9.09
N SER A 164 9.98 12.15 9.58
CA SER A 164 9.74 10.71 9.47
C SER A 164 8.77 10.42 8.34
N GLN A 165 9.03 9.35 7.59
CA GLN A 165 8.02 8.75 6.72
C GLN A 165 6.81 8.31 7.53
N PHE A 166 5.65 8.37 6.91
CA PHE A 166 4.39 7.88 7.46
C PHE A 166 3.54 7.21 6.38
N GLY A 167 2.49 6.53 6.80
CA GLY A 167 1.56 5.83 5.92
C GLY A 167 0.82 4.74 6.66
N LEU A 168 0.78 3.54 6.08
CA LEU A 168 0.02 2.40 6.57
C LEU A 168 0.84 1.12 6.58
N GLN A 169 0.64 0.32 7.63
CA GLN A 169 1.06 -1.09 7.65
C GLN A 169 0.10 -1.97 6.85
N HIS A 170 -1.21 -1.77 6.99
CA HIS A 170 -2.20 -2.47 6.20
C HIS A 170 -3.53 -1.73 6.22
N VAL A 171 -4.40 -2.09 5.28
CA VAL A 171 -5.81 -1.75 5.30
C VAL A 171 -6.61 -2.99 4.89
N THR A 172 -7.71 -3.26 5.58
CA THR A 172 -8.62 -4.36 5.24
C THR A 172 -10.05 -3.88 5.34
N PHE A 173 -10.83 -4.18 4.31
CA PHE A 173 -12.25 -3.81 4.24
C PHE A 173 -13.08 -5.06 4.43
N TYR A 174 -14.15 -4.96 5.21
CA TYR A 174 -15.06 -6.07 5.48
C TYR A 174 -16.46 -5.74 4.96
N SER A 175 -17.05 -6.70 4.26
CA SER A 175 -18.42 -6.59 3.75
C SER A 175 -19.45 -6.96 4.82
N ASP A 176 -20.72 -6.66 4.57
CA ASP A 176 -21.86 -7.07 5.40
C ASP A 176 -22.23 -8.55 5.25
N THR A 177 -21.61 -9.27 4.30
CA THR A 177 -21.82 -10.71 4.15
C THR A 177 -20.93 -11.50 5.11
N PRO A 178 -21.47 -12.51 5.82
CA PRO A 178 -20.65 -13.41 6.61
C PRO A 178 -19.61 -14.09 5.73
N SER A 179 -18.40 -14.30 6.27
CA SER A 179 -17.40 -15.17 5.64
C SER A 179 -17.94 -16.59 5.66
N THR A 180 -18.35 -17.11 4.51
CA THR A 180 -18.66 -18.53 4.39
C THR A 180 -17.37 -19.32 4.67
N PRO A 181 -17.36 -20.27 5.62
CA PRO A 181 -16.26 -21.23 5.71
C PRO A 181 -16.14 -21.92 4.35
N LEU A 182 -14.93 -22.00 3.80
CA LEU A 182 -14.69 -22.72 2.55
C LEU A 182 -15.05 -24.19 2.76
N THR A 183 -16.26 -24.59 2.37
CA THR A 183 -16.61 -25.99 2.19
C THR A 183 -15.71 -26.53 1.07
N PRO A 184 -14.90 -27.58 1.29
CA PRO A 184 -14.14 -28.18 0.21
C PRO A 184 -15.13 -28.65 -0.86
N SER A 185 -15.06 -28.02 -2.03
CA SER A 185 -15.84 -28.42 -3.20
C SER A 185 -15.61 -29.90 -3.48
N PRO A 186 -16.63 -30.77 -3.54
CA PRO A 186 -16.45 -32.12 -4.01
C PRO A 186 -16.09 -32.04 -5.49
N SER A 187 -14.84 -32.37 -5.79
CA SER A 187 -14.39 -32.56 -7.17
C SER A 187 -15.27 -33.64 -7.79
N PRO A 188 -15.90 -33.43 -8.97
CA PRO A 188 -16.64 -34.49 -9.64
C PRO A 188 -15.61 -35.44 -10.26
N SER A 189 -15.24 -36.48 -9.52
CA SER A 189 -14.62 -37.67 -10.10
C SER A 189 -15.71 -38.74 -10.28
N LEU A 190 -15.60 -39.45 -11.40
CA LEU A 190 -16.32 -40.68 -11.79
C LEU A 190 -17.58 -40.51 -12.64
N LEU A 191 -17.36 -40.37 -13.96
CA LEU A 191 -18.18 -41.06 -14.95
C LEU A 191 -17.42 -42.32 -15.38
N SER A 192 -17.85 -43.49 -14.91
CA SER A 192 -17.46 -44.78 -15.51
C SER A 192 -18.54 -45.82 -15.20
N HIS A 193 -19.32 -46.17 -16.21
CA HIS A 193 -20.16 -47.37 -16.30
C HIS A 193 -19.80 -48.05 -17.65
N PRO A 194 -20.16 -49.32 -17.90
CA PRO A 194 -19.43 -50.52 -17.51
C PRO A 194 -18.95 -51.35 -18.74
N ASP A 195 -17.95 -52.22 -18.54
CA ASP A 195 -17.60 -53.34 -19.44
C ASP A 195 -18.79 -54.33 -19.57
N PRO A 196 -18.92 -55.24 -20.58
CA PRO A 196 -17.83 -55.99 -21.24
C PRO A 196 -18.00 -56.30 -22.75
N SER A 197 -16.91 -56.50 -23.51
CA SER A 197 -16.83 -57.59 -24.52
C SER A 197 -15.49 -57.69 -25.27
N HIS A 198 -14.91 -58.89 -25.20
CA HIS A 198 -14.14 -59.60 -26.23
C HIS A 198 -12.91 -58.95 -26.91
N SER A 199 -11.72 -59.46 -26.56
CA SER A 199 -10.56 -59.65 -27.46
C SER A 199 -10.73 -60.97 -28.28
N PRO A 200 -9.87 -61.37 -29.26
CA PRO A 200 -8.53 -60.86 -29.64
C PRO A 200 -8.14 -60.89 -31.16
N LYS A 201 -6.86 -60.53 -31.46
CA LYS A 201 -6.01 -60.87 -32.65
C LYS A 201 -6.11 -59.91 -33.86
N ASP A 202 -5.09 -59.49 -34.64
CA ASP A 202 -3.71 -59.92 -34.94
C ASP A 202 -2.86 -58.71 -35.45
N THR A 203 -1.54 -58.76 -35.29
CA THR A 203 -0.46 -58.01 -36.00
C THR A 203 -0.35 -58.43 -37.50
N PRO A 204 0.33 -57.74 -38.46
CA PRO A 204 1.70 -57.17 -38.31
C PRO A 204 2.15 -55.96 -39.19
N ASP A 205 3.37 -55.51 -38.85
CA ASP A 205 4.45 -54.89 -39.64
C ASP A 205 4.17 -53.93 -40.82
N TYR A 206 4.73 -52.71 -40.72
CA TYR A 206 5.66 -52.22 -41.75
C TYR A 206 6.60 -51.14 -41.20
N ALA A 207 7.88 -51.33 -41.46
CA ALA A 207 9.01 -50.47 -41.12
C ALA A 207 8.98 -49.12 -41.87
N ASN A 208 9.52 -48.05 -41.27
CA ASN A 208 10.73 -47.46 -41.83
C ASN A 208 11.52 -46.53 -40.89
N ARG A 209 12.83 -46.63 -41.08
CA ARG A 209 13.96 -45.83 -40.58
C ARG A 209 13.71 -44.33 -40.67
N HIS A 210 14.32 -43.55 -39.78
CA HIS A 210 15.44 -42.66 -40.13
C HIS A 210 16.28 -42.29 -38.89
N ARG A 211 17.59 -42.19 -39.12
CA ARG A 211 18.71 -42.03 -38.20
C ARG A 211 19.00 -40.56 -37.83
N LEU A 212 19.41 -40.36 -36.57
CA LEU A 212 20.52 -39.49 -36.06
C LEU A 212 20.42 -37.94 -36.25
N PRO A 213 21.29 -37.13 -35.60
CA PRO A 213 21.97 -37.24 -34.30
C PRO A 213 21.91 -35.95 -33.42
N SER A 214 22.40 -36.10 -32.19
CA SER A 214 22.78 -35.08 -31.18
C SER A 214 23.77 -34.01 -31.65
N LEU A 215 23.62 -32.78 -31.13
CA LEU A 215 24.58 -31.67 -31.24
C LEU A 215 25.32 -31.42 -29.91
N PRO A 216 26.63 -31.07 -29.94
CA PRO A 216 27.49 -30.97 -28.76
C PRO A 216 27.77 -29.53 -28.26
N SER A 217 28.42 -29.51 -27.09
CA SER A 217 28.95 -28.40 -26.28
C SER A 217 30.24 -27.76 -26.82
N SER A 218 30.37 -26.43 -26.67
CA SER A 218 31.63 -25.67 -26.45
C SER A 218 31.23 -24.28 -25.91
N ALA A 219 31.65 -23.74 -24.76
CA ALA A 219 32.93 -23.58 -24.09
C ALA A 219 33.88 -22.57 -24.78
N THR A 220 33.88 -21.33 -24.29
CA THR A 220 35.05 -20.43 -24.34
C THR A 220 35.12 -19.53 -23.10
N PRO A 221 36.31 -19.23 -22.55
CA PRO A 221 36.50 -18.71 -21.20
C PRO A 221 36.93 -17.23 -21.14
N CYS A 222 36.55 -16.51 -20.09
CA CYS A 222 37.12 -15.21 -19.74
C CYS A 222 38.18 -15.36 -18.63
N LYS A 223 39.39 -14.83 -18.84
CA LYS A 223 40.40 -14.59 -17.80
C LYS A 223 41.23 -13.32 -18.09
N PRO A 224 41.94 -12.78 -17.07
CA PRO A 224 42.14 -11.34 -16.83
C PRO A 224 43.57 -10.84 -17.11
N GLY A 225 43.79 -9.51 -17.07
CA GLY A 225 45.12 -8.90 -16.97
C GLY A 225 45.13 -7.36 -16.85
N ASP A 226 45.61 -6.85 -15.72
CA ASP A 226 46.28 -5.53 -15.53
C ASP A 226 47.79 -5.65 -15.92
N PRO A 227 48.75 -4.68 -15.73
CA PRO A 227 48.74 -3.23 -15.39
C PRO A 227 49.75 -2.36 -16.23
N HIS A 228 49.95 -1.10 -15.78
CA HIS A 228 51.07 -0.14 -16.03
C HIS A 228 51.11 0.70 -17.33
N SER A 229 51.07 2.04 -17.21
CA SER A 229 52.29 2.88 -17.18
C SER A 229 52.02 4.40 -17.23
N SER A 230 52.72 5.13 -16.35
CA SER A 230 53.35 6.46 -16.51
C SER A 230 52.53 7.76 -16.73
N ARG A 231 52.46 8.54 -15.63
CA ARG A 231 52.74 10.01 -15.47
C ARG A 231 53.78 10.60 -16.47
N PRO A 232 53.97 11.95 -16.65
CA PRO A 232 53.88 13.00 -15.62
C PRO A 232 53.41 14.44 -16.00
N LEU A 233 53.05 15.17 -14.93
CA LEU A 233 53.35 16.58 -14.54
C LEU A 233 53.33 17.74 -15.55
N THR A 234 52.56 18.78 -15.18
CA THR A 234 52.92 20.21 -14.97
C THR A 234 51.61 21.01 -15.07
N GLY A 235 51.27 22.02 -14.28
CA GLY A 235 51.86 22.69 -13.15
C GLY A 235 51.00 23.93 -12.87
N ARG A 236 51.08 24.43 -11.63
CA ARG A 236 50.96 25.86 -11.26
C ARG A 236 49.55 26.51 -11.36
N GLU A 237 49.03 27.37 -10.48
CA GLU A 237 49.30 27.90 -9.12
C GLU A 237 48.22 29.01 -8.87
N ILE A 238 47.93 29.35 -7.60
CA ILE A 238 47.32 30.61 -7.07
C ILE A 238 45.84 30.89 -7.50
N SER A 239 44.88 31.40 -6.71
CA SER A 239 44.86 32.25 -5.52
C SER A 239 43.47 32.10 -4.85
N SER A 240 43.35 31.77 -3.56
CA SER A 240 43.00 32.69 -2.45
C SER A 240 41.97 33.79 -2.76
N ASN A 241 40.76 33.73 -2.18
CA ASN A 241 40.28 34.67 -1.15
C ASN A 241 38.78 34.54 -0.79
N PRO A 242 38.34 35.09 0.37
CA PRO A 242 37.51 34.37 1.33
C PRO A 242 36.21 35.13 1.73
N TRP A 243 35.55 34.61 2.76
CA TRP A 243 34.45 35.20 3.54
C TRP A 243 34.36 36.74 3.56
N GLY A 244 33.13 37.24 3.37
CA GLY A 244 32.76 38.62 3.67
C GLY A 244 31.25 38.86 3.58
N THR A 245 30.57 38.86 4.73
CA THR A 245 29.26 39.53 4.92
C THR A 245 29.45 41.03 5.11
N PRO A 246 28.44 41.85 4.79
CA PRO A 246 27.90 42.72 5.84
C PRO A 246 26.36 42.88 5.82
N THR A 247 25.87 43.37 6.96
CA THR A 247 24.49 43.49 7.47
C THR A 247 23.78 44.81 7.01
N PRO A 248 22.60 45.24 7.56
CA PRO A 248 21.40 45.53 6.79
C PRO A 248 21.07 47.03 6.62
N ALA A 249 20.06 47.35 5.78
CA ALA A 249 19.44 48.69 5.71
C ALA A 249 17.99 48.68 6.26
N ARG A 250 17.80 49.37 7.40
CA ARG A 250 16.59 50.13 7.82
C ARG A 250 16.54 51.42 6.97
N SER A 251 15.48 52.20 6.76
CA SER A 251 14.08 52.29 7.24
C SER A 251 13.41 53.51 6.55
N SER A 252 12.12 53.44 6.25
CA SER A 252 11.09 54.51 6.40
C SER A 252 9.77 53.93 5.83
N LEU A 253 8.62 53.81 6.51
CA LEU A 253 7.90 54.63 7.50
C LEU A 253 7.35 55.93 6.91
N VAL A 254 6.15 55.86 6.31
CA VAL A 254 5.11 56.89 6.46
C VAL A 254 3.77 56.19 6.67
N SER A 255 3.16 56.57 7.79
CA SER A 255 1.82 56.26 8.25
C SER A 255 0.91 57.48 8.03
N ARG A 256 -0.37 57.24 7.75
CA ARG A 256 -1.56 58.07 8.05
C ARG A 256 -2.77 57.25 7.57
N GLY A 257 -3.62 56.71 8.46
CA GLY A 257 -4.74 57.39 9.11
C GLY A 257 -5.95 57.36 8.16
N SER A 258 -7.14 56.84 8.48
CA SER A 258 -7.93 57.06 9.70
C SER A 258 -9.10 56.07 9.83
N ARG A 259 -9.57 55.93 11.06
CA ARG A 259 -10.73 55.18 11.57
C ARG A 259 -12.08 55.78 11.13
N VAL A 260 -13.15 54.96 11.04
CA VAL A 260 -14.51 55.11 11.67
C VAL A 260 -15.16 53.70 11.59
N PHE A 261 -15.48 52.95 12.65
CA PHE A 261 -16.57 53.00 13.66
C PHE A 261 -18.00 52.69 13.17
N SER A 262 -18.76 52.02 14.05
CA SER A 262 -20.18 51.59 14.05
C SER A 262 -20.56 50.34 13.27
N GLU A 263 -21.60 49.58 13.63
CA GLU A 263 -22.25 49.15 14.89
C GLU A 263 -23.40 48.24 14.42
N MET A 264 -23.83 47.31 15.27
CA MET A 264 -25.19 46.72 15.34
C MET A 264 -25.93 46.31 14.05
N LEU A 265 -26.02 45.00 13.81
CA LEU A 265 -27.23 44.15 13.94
C LEU A 265 -26.94 42.74 13.42
#